data_AF-A0A197JAK2-F1
#
_entry.id   AF-A0A197JAK2-F1
#
_cell.length_a   1.000
_cell.length_b   1.000
_cell.length_c   1.000
_cell.angle_alpha   90.00
_cell.angle_beta   90.00
_cell.angle_gamma   90.00
#
_symmetry.space_group_name_H-M   'P 1'
#
loop_
_entity.id
_entity.type
_entity.pdbx_description
1 polymer ?
#
loop_
_entity_poly.entity_id
_entity_poly.type
_entity_poly.pdbx_seq_one_letter_code
_entity_poly.pdbx_strand_id
1 'polypeptide(L)'
;FSLTKWIHLHHGDEGLKKFFHKVYRNLTPGGVFLVEPQDYATYVKRSKITPEMKKTYDGIKFRPEEFQDYLVKEVGFRESQHLGQSDGHAKNFNRDIFLFRK
;
A
#
# COMPACT_ATOMS: atom_id res chain seq x y z
N PHE A 1 11.26 5.05 -0.86
CA PHE A 1 10.96 4.00 0.15
C PHE A 1 9.82 3.11 -0.34
N SER A 2 9.49 1.98 0.30
CA SER A 2 8.40 1.05 -0.13
C SER A 2 7.49 0.69 1.06
N LEU A 3 6.83 1.69 1.63
CA LEU A 3 6.19 1.60 2.95
C LEU A 3 5.12 0.50 3.03
N THR A 4 4.17 0.50 2.10
CA THR A 4 3.06 -0.47 2.09
C THR A 4 3.59 -1.89 2.00
N LYS A 5 4.55 -2.16 1.11
CA LYS A 5 5.23 -3.47 1.02
C LYS A 5 5.85 -3.92 2.34
N TRP A 6 6.56 -3.04 3.05
CA TRP A 6 7.19 -3.41 4.30
C TRP A 6 6.19 -3.70 5.41
N ILE A 7 5.16 -2.85 5.56
CA ILE A 7 4.07 -3.13 6.53
C ILE A 7 3.43 -4.48 6.21
N HIS A 8 3.19 -4.75 4.93
CA HIS A 8 2.53 -5.96 4.46
C HIS A 8 3.36 -7.23 4.70
N LEU A 9 4.66 -7.19 4.42
CA LEU A 9 5.57 -8.32 4.68
C LEU A 9 5.80 -8.59 6.18
N HIS A 10 5.74 -7.56 7.02
CA HIS A 10 5.93 -7.71 8.47
C HIS A 10 4.64 -8.06 9.23
N HIS A 11 3.49 -7.58 8.76
CA HIS A 11 2.24 -7.64 9.53
C HIS A 11 1.05 -8.21 8.75
N GLY A 12 1.26 -8.68 7.52
CA GLY A 12 0.24 -9.27 6.68
C GLY A 12 -0.88 -8.30 6.30
N ASP A 13 -1.94 -8.86 5.74
CA ASP A 13 -3.11 -8.10 5.27
C ASP A 13 -3.72 -7.26 6.41
N GLU A 14 -3.87 -7.85 7.59
CA GLU A 14 -4.45 -7.20 8.77
C GLU A 14 -3.64 -5.99 9.23
N GLY A 15 -2.31 -6.08 9.21
CA GLY A 15 -1.43 -4.97 9.56
C GLY A 15 -1.57 -3.81 8.59
N LEU A 16 -1.62 -4.09 7.30
CA LEU A 16 -1.76 -3.07 6.27
C LEU A 16 -3.14 -2.40 6.30
N LYS A 17 -4.21 -3.20 6.47
CA LYS A 17 -5.58 -2.68 6.62
C LYS A 17 -5.72 -1.79 7.85
N LYS A 18 -5.17 -2.20 9.00
CA LYS A 18 -5.12 -1.36 10.22
C LYS A 18 -4.35 -0.06 10.00
N PHE A 19 -3.25 -0.11 9.24
CA PHE A 19 -2.52 1.10 8.86
C PHE A 19 -3.40 2.05 8.04
N PHE A 20 -4.10 1.57 7.00
CA PHE A 20 -5.00 2.41 6.20
C PHE A 20 -6.12 3.05 7.01
N HIS A 21 -6.81 2.29 7.88
CA HIS A 21 -7.80 2.87 8.79
C HIS A 21 -7.20 3.90 9.76
N LYS A 22 -5.97 3.66 10.25
CA LYS A 22 -5.26 4.62 11.11
C LYS A 22 -4.96 5.90 10.34
N VAL A 23 -4.48 5.83 9.11
CA VAL A 23 -4.26 7.01 8.26
C VAL A 23 -5.55 7.81 8.11
N TYR A 24 -6.64 7.17 7.69
CA TYR A 24 -7.93 7.84 7.51
C TYR A 24 -8.43 8.52 8.79
N ARG A 25 -8.32 7.86 9.95
CA ARG A 25 -8.73 8.44 11.24
C ARG A 25 -7.92 9.67 11.63
N ASN A 26 -6.63 9.72 11.27
CA ASN A 26 -5.75 10.84 11.61
C ASN A 26 -5.83 12.01 10.63
N LEU A 27 -6.49 11.84 9.47
CA LEU A 27 -6.75 12.94 8.56
C LEU A 27 -7.93 13.80 9.05
N THR A 28 -7.78 15.11 8.96
CA THR A 28 -8.89 16.07 9.10
C THR A 28 -9.87 15.95 7.92
N PRO A 29 -11.10 16.46 8.03
CA PRO A 29 -11.99 16.57 6.87
C PRO A 29 -11.31 17.28 5.69
N GLY A 30 -11.41 16.73 4.47
CA GLY A 30 -10.73 17.25 3.28
C GLY A 30 -9.24 16.89 3.18
N GLY A 31 -8.68 16.21 4.20
CA GLY A 31 -7.31 15.74 4.22
C GLY A 31 -7.02 14.70 3.14
N VAL A 32 -5.75 14.59 2.78
CA VAL A 32 -5.30 13.78 1.64
C VAL A 32 -4.33 12.70 2.09
N PHE A 33 -4.51 11.49 1.58
CA PHE A 33 -3.55 10.39 1.67
C PHE A 33 -2.92 10.15 0.29
N LEU A 34 -1.60 10.29 0.20
CA LEU A 34 -0.83 9.90 -0.97
C LEU A 34 -0.20 8.53 -0.73
N VAL A 35 -0.42 7.60 -1.66
CA VAL A 35 0.14 6.26 -1.59
C VAL A 35 0.76 5.85 -2.91
N GLU A 36 1.96 5.29 -2.81
CA GLU A 36 2.70 4.69 -3.91
C GLU A 36 2.78 3.17 -3.65
N PRO A 37 1.81 2.36 -4.11
CA PRO A 37 1.87 0.91 -3.99
C PRO A 37 3.00 0.33 -4.83
N GLN A 38 3.67 -0.70 -4.32
CA GLN A 38 4.65 -1.44 -5.11
C GLN A 38 4.01 -2.70 -5.66
N ASP A 39 4.34 -3.05 -6.90
CA ASP A 39 3.93 -4.30 -7.53
C ASP A 39 4.26 -5.51 -6.63
N TYR A 40 3.28 -6.41 -6.51
CA TYR A 40 3.37 -7.63 -5.72
C TYR A 40 4.54 -8.52 -6.15
N ALA A 41 4.91 -8.54 -7.44
CA ALA A 41 6.07 -9.27 -7.94
C ALA A 41 7.37 -8.86 -7.23
N THR A 42 7.47 -7.60 -6.76
CA THR A 42 8.66 -7.11 -6.05
C THR A 42 8.76 -7.58 -4.60
N TYR A 43 7.75 -8.28 -4.08
CA TYR A 43 7.71 -8.80 -2.71
C TYR A 43 8.57 -10.04 -2.56
N VAL A 44 8.63 -10.91 -3.58
CA VAL A 44 9.29 -12.23 -3.53
C VAL A 44 10.73 -12.14 -3.06
N LYS A 45 11.50 -11.15 -3.55
CA LYS A 45 12.90 -10.99 -3.15
C LYS A 45 13.03 -10.57 -1.69
N ARG A 46 12.09 -9.75 -1.19
CA ARG A 46 12.12 -9.20 0.17
C ARG A 46 11.51 -10.14 1.20
N SER A 47 10.56 -10.99 0.82
CA SER A 47 9.98 -11.99 1.73
C SER A 47 10.99 -13.02 2.22
N LYS A 48 12.08 -13.25 1.48
CA LYS A 48 13.14 -14.20 1.83
C LYS A 48 14.15 -13.68 2.87
N ILE A 49 13.98 -12.47 3.40
CA ILE A 49 14.91 -11.90 4.39
C ILE A 49 14.83 -12.67 5.71
N THR A 50 13.64 -13.05 6.16
CA THR A 50 13.46 -13.92 7.33
C THR A 50 12.39 -14.99 7.08
N PRO A 51 12.42 -16.13 7.78
CA PRO A 51 11.38 -17.17 7.67
C PRO A 51 9.97 -16.65 8.00
N GLU A 52 9.85 -15.72 8.95
CA GLU A 52 8.58 -15.12 9.35
C GLU A 52 8.00 -14.27 8.23
N MET A 53 8.83 -13.44 7.57
CA MET A 53 8.41 -12.67 6.41
C MET A 53 7.98 -13.56 5.24
N LYS A 54 8.64 -14.71 5.05
CA LYS A 54 8.24 -15.67 4.03
C LYS A 54 6.88 -16.28 4.35
N LYS A 55 6.66 -16.67 5.61
CA LYS A 55 5.37 -17.17 6.09
C LYS A 55 4.26 -16.13 5.93
N THR A 56 4.52 -14.87 6.28
CA THR A 56 3.57 -13.77 6.09
C THR A 56 3.25 -13.59 4.61
N TYR A 57 4.27 -13.55 3.75
CA TYR A 57 4.10 -13.43 2.30
C TYR A 57 3.23 -14.54 1.71
N ASP A 58 3.42 -15.79 2.15
CA ASP A 58 2.62 -16.93 1.70
C ASP A 58 1.15 -16.84 2.13
N GLY A 59 0.86 -16.07 3.18
CA GLY A 59 -0.50 -15.81 3.68
C GLY A 59 -1.17 -14.56 3.11
N ILE A 60 -0.49 -13.75 2.30
CA ILE A 60 -1.05 -12.52 1.71
C ILE A 60 -2.15 -12.88 0.71
N LYS A 61 -3.34 -12.31 0.90
CA LYS A 61 -4.47 -12.40 -0.02
C LYS A 61 -4.86 -11.05 -0.58
N PHE A 62 -4.77 -10.00 0.23
CA PHE A 62 -5.07 -8.61 -0.13
C PHE A 62 -3.90 -7.99 -0.89
N ARG A 63 -3.98 -7.88 -2.21
CA ARG A 63 -2.87 -7.44 -3.07
C ARG A 63 -2.93 -5.96 -3.43
N PRO A 64 -1.81 -5.35 -3.89
CA PRO A 64 -1.75 -3.93 -4.26
C PRO A 64 -2.84 -3.47 -5.23
N GLU A 65 -3.26 -4.34 -6.16
CA GLU A 65 -4.32 -4.05 -7.14
C GLU A 65 -5.69 -3.81 -6.47
N GLU A 66 -5.90 -4.35 -5.27
CA GLU A 66 -7.14 -4.20 -4.50
C GLU A 66 -7.11 -2.99 -3.55
N PHE A 67 -5.96 -2.32 -3.40
CA PHE A 67 -5.80 -1.26 -2.38
C PHE A 67 -6.72 -0.07 -2.64
N GLN A 68 -6.84 0.35 -3.91
CA GLN A 68 -7.67 1.49 -4.28
C GLN A 68 -9.14 1.25 -3.92
N ASP A 69 -9.67 0.09 -4.32
CA ASP A 69 -11.04 -0.31 -4.03
C ASP A 69 -11.29 -0.42 -2.53
N TYR A 70 -10.37 -1.04 -1.79
CA TYR A 70 -10.48 -1.17 -0.34
C TYR A 70 -10.44 0.19 0.39
N LEU A 71 -9.56 1.11 -0.03
CA LEU A 71 -9.45 2.44 0.55
C LEU A 71 -10.75 3.26 0.36
N VAL A 72 -11.42 3.11 -0.79
CA VAL A 72 -12.68 3.82 -1.06
C VAL A 72 -13.86 3.14 -0.39
N LYS A 73 -14.05 1.83 -0.62
CA LYS A 73 -15.26 1.09 -0.23
C LYS A 73 -15.30 0.73 1.25
N GLU A 74 -14.16 0.36 1.84
CA GLU A 74 -14.09 -0.18 3.21
C GLU A 74 -13.52 0.83 4.21
N VAL A 75 -12.50 1.61 3.81
CA VAL A 75 -11.86 2.59 4.72
C VAL A 75 -12.65 3.89 4.79
N GLY A 76 -13.29 4.31 3.70
CA GLY A 76 -14.19 5.47 3.65
C GLY A 76 -13.61 6.72 3.00
N PHE A 77 -12.52 6.62 2.23
CA PHE A 77 -12.09 7.73 1.36
C PHE A 77 -13.15 7.95 0.26
N ARG A 78 -13.43 9.21 -0.07
CA ARG A 78 -14.52 9.56 -1.01
C ARG A 78 -14.09 9.51 -2.46
N GLU A 79 -12.82 9.83 -2.71
CA GLU A 79 -12.27 10.00 -4.04
C GLU A 79 -10.91 9.32 -4.11
N SER A 80 -10.59 8.78 -5.30
CA SER A 80 -9.26 8.32 -5.67
C SER A 80 -8.87 8.94 -7.01
N GLN A 81 -7.63 9.42 -7.11
CA GLN A 81 -7.07 9.97 -8.34
C GLN A 81 -5.68 9.38 -8.59
N HIS A 82 -5.44 8.88 -9.80
CA HIS A 82 -4.10 8.54 -10.27
C HIS A 82 -3.36 9.81 -10.70
N LEU A 83 -2.23 10.10 -10.06
CA LEU A 83 -1.42 11.29 -10.34
C LEU A 83 -0.30 11.03 -11.36
N GLY A 84 -0.21 9.80 -11.88
CA GLY A 84 0.87 9.36 -12.75
C GLY A 84 1.97 8.62 -12.00
N GLN A 85 3.13 8.47 -12.63
CA GLN A 85 4.27 7.75 -12.09
C GLN A 85 5.30 8.71 -11.48
N SER A 86 5.92 8.31 -10.38
CA SER A 86 7.09 9.01 -9.86
C SER A 86 8.24 9.02 -10.87
N ASP A 87 9.02 10.11 -10.89
CA ASP A 87 10.24 10.20 -11.70
C ASP A 87 11.43 9.64 -10.89
N GLY A 88 11.54 8.32 -10.90
CA GLY A 88 12.62 7.62 -10.22
C GLY A 88 13.89 7.58 -11.07
N HIS A 89 15.06 7.74 -10.44
CA HIS A 89 16.37 7.62 -11.11
C HIS A 89 16.59 6.28 -11.85
N ALA A 90 15.79 5.24 -11.56
CA ALA A 90 15.80 3.98 -12.30
C ALA A 90 14.36 3.50 -12.52
N LYS A 91 14.10 2.80 -13.63
CA LYS A 91 12.76 2.35 -14.06
C LYS A 91 11.92 1.67 -12.97
N ASN A 92 12.53 0.90 -12.07
CA ASN A 92 11.85 0.19 -10.98
C ASN A 92 11.39 1.12 -9.82
N PHE A 93 11.70 2.40 -9.92
CA PHE A 93 11.24 3.46 -9.03
C PHE A 93 10.21 4.37 -9.70
N ASN A 94 9.84 4.13 -10.95
CA ASN A 94 8.72 4.80 -11.59
C ASN A 94 7.45 4.06 -11.20
N ARG A 95 6.76 4.57 -10.17
CA ARG A 95 5.63 3.88 -9.56
C ARG A 95 4.43 4.80 -9.53
N ASP A 96 3.26 4.20 -9.72
CA ASP A 96 2.01 4.95 -9.71
C ASP A 96 1.78 5.58 -8.33
N ILE A 97 1.43 6.87 -8.35
CA ILE A 97 1.04 7.62 -7.18
C ILE A 97 -0.48 7.80 -7.23
N PHE A 98 -1.14 7.41 -6.15
CA PHE A 98 -2.56 7.60 -5.98
C PHE A 98 -2.83 8.58 -4.84
N LEU A 99 -3.78 9.47 -5.08
CA LEU A 99 -4.31 10.42 -4.12
C LEU A 99 -5.68 9.93 -3.65
N PHE A 100 -5.89 9.93 -2.34
CA PHE A 100 -7.19 9.64 -1.72
C PHE A 100 -7.62 10.80 -0.83
N ARG A 101 -8.87 11.25 -0.98
CA ARG A 101 -9.43 12.38 -0.20
C ARG A 101 -10.47 11.90 0.80
N LYS A 102 -10.36 12.38 2.05
CA LYS A 102 -11.32 12.13 3.13
C LYS A 102 -12.52 13.07 3.09
#